data_AF-A0A3D4S0T5-F1
#
_entry.id   AF-A0A3D4S0T5-F1
#
_cell.length_a   1.000
_cell.length_b   1.000
_cell.length_c   1.000
_cell.angle_alpha   90.00
_cell.angle_beta   90.00
_cell.angle_gamma   90.00
#
_symmetry.space_group_name_H-M   'P 1'
#
loop_
_entity.id
_entity.type
_entity.pdbx_description
1 polymer ?
#
loop_
_entity_poly.entity_id
_entity_poly.type
_entity_poly.pdbx_seq_one_letter_code
_entity_poly.pdbx_strand_id
1 'polypeptide(L)'
;FRDAKQYWGLEDFMVIKPTPVYNSANLAMLMINLSQILMRLVREHCPSFSVNDLKAHFRGRKYVLEVLKMLPEMPEANIIDQALEQAANLGRINQELSAA
;
A
#
# COMPACT_ATOMS: atom_id res chain seq x y z
N PHE A 1 3.22 -16.53 3.53
CA PHE A 1 4.69 -16.69 3.58
C PHE A 1 5.42 -15.95 2.47
N ARG A 2 5.16 -16.23 1.18
CA ARG A 2 5.78 -15.51 0.03
C ARG A 2 5.75 -13.99 0.19
N ASP A 3 4.59 -13.43 0.50
CA ASP A 3 4.41 -11.98 0.64
C ASP A 3 5.22 -11.36 1.79
N ALA A 4 5.49 -12.09 2.88
CA ALA A 4 6.34 -11.58 3.97
C ALA A 4 7.77 -11.39 3.48
N LYS A 5 8.28 -12.32 2.67
CA LYS A 5 9.59 -12.21 2.04
C LYS A 5 9.60 -11.10 1.00
N GLN A 6 8.68 -11.18 0.04
CA GLN A 6 8.69 -10.34 -1.15
C GLN A 6 8.35 -8.87 -0.84
N TYR A 7 7.47 -8.60 0.13
CA TYR A 7 6.93 -7.26 0.33
C TYR A 7 7.20 -6.64 1.71
N TRP A 8 7.51 -7.47 2.72
CA TRP A 8 7.60 -7.06 4.12
C TRP A 8 8.94 -7.39 4.78
N GLY A 9 9.96 -7.70 3.99
CA GLY A 9 11.35 -7.70 4.43
C GLY A 9 11.76 -8.89 5.29
N LEU A 10 11.03 -10.00 5.30
CA LEU A 10 11.36 -11.17 6.13
C LEU A 10 12.81 -11.65 5.96
N GLU A 11 13.39 -11.50 4.77
CA GLU A 11 14.81 -11.82 4.49
C GLU A 11 15.72 -10.59 4.40
N ASP A 12 15.14 -9.39 4.41
CA ASP A 12 15.88 -8.13 4.25
C ASP A 12 16.33 -7.55 5.60
N PHE A 13 15.76 -8.01 6.71
CA PHE A 13 16.19 -7.60 8.04
C PHE A 13 17.59 -8.13 8.35
N MET A 14 18.61 -7.26 8.30
CA MET A 14 20.02 -7.59 8.58
C MET A 14 20.35 -7.72 10.09
N VAL A 15 19.36 -8.06 10.90
CA VAL A 15 19.52 -8.16 12.36
C VAL A 15 20.09 -9.52 12.74
N ILE A 16 21.07 -9.54 13.65
CA ILE A 16 21.80 -10.76 14.06
C ILE A 16 21.50 -11.21 15.49
N LYS A 17 20.93 -10.33 16.31
CA LYS A 17 20.60 -10.65 17.70
C LYS A 17 19.27 -11.42 17.75
N PRO A 18 19.12 -12.43 18.63
CA PRO A 18 17.92 -13.27 18.68
C PRO A 18 16.61 -12.47 18.77
N THR A 19 16.48 -11.56 19.75
CA THR A 19 15.23 -10.82 19.96
C THR A 19 14.83 -9.94 18.77
N PRO A 20 15.74 -9.11 18.19
CA PRO A 20 15.44 -8.41 16.95
C PRO A 20 15.05 -9.33 15.78
N VAL A 21 15.71 -10.48 15.60
CA VAL A 21 15.36 -11.45 14.55
C VAL A 21 13.91 -11.92 14.71
N TYR A 22 13.53 -12.32 15.93
CA TYR A 22 12.16 -12.74 16.23
C TYR A 22 11.14 -11.61 15.99
N ASN A 23 11.43 -10.40 16.45
CA ASN A 23 10.54 -9.25 16.28
C ASN A 23 10.34 -8.91 14.81
N SER A 24 11.42 -8.89 14.02
CA SER A 24 11.40 -8.65 12.58
C SER A 24 10.58 -9.69 11.82
N ALA A 25 10.78 -10.98 12.12
CA ALA A 25 10.03 -12.05 11.49
C ALA A 25 8.53 -11.97 11.85
N ASN A 26 8.20 -11.74 13.13
CA ASN A 26 6.83 -11.60 13.59
C ASN A 26 6.14 -10.37 12.96
N LEU A 27 6.85 -9.25 12.83
CA LEU A 27 6.34 -8.07 12.16
C LEU A 27 6.04 -8.35 10.68
N ALA A 28 6.96 -8.97 9.93
CA ALA A 28 6.72 -9.31 8.53
C ALA A 28 5.51 -10.23 8.35
N MET A 29 5.32 -11.18 9.25
CA MET A 29 4.16 -12.08 9.25
C MET A 29 2.86 -11.35 9.60
N LEU A 30 2.89 -10.46 10.59
CA LEU A 30 1.75 -9.61 10.93
C LEU A 30 1.32 -8.76 9.73
N MET A 31 2.28 -8.17 9.02
CA MET A 31 2.00 -7.33 7.85
C MET A 31 1.30 -8.09 6.72
N ILE A 32 1.49 -9.41 6.58
CA ILE A 32 0.68 -10.22 5.66
C ILE A 32 -0.79 -10.14 6.06
N ASN A 33 -1.12 -10.46 7.31
CA ASN A 33 -2.51 -10.52 7.77
C ASN A 33 -3.19 -9.15 7.66
N LEU A 34 -2.49 -8.09 8.07
CA LEU A 34 -2.96 -6.72 7.90
C LEU A 34 -3.27 -6.41 6.43
N SER A 35 -2.36 -6.78 5.52
CA SER A 35 -2.56 -6.57 4.09
C SER A 35 -3.79 -7.30 3.57
N GLN A 36 -4.00 -8.56 3.96
CA GLN A 36 -5.17 -9.33 3.51
C GLN A 36 -6.48 -8.71 3.99
N ILE A 37 -6.53 -8.21 5.23
CA ILE A 37 -7.71 -7.52 5.77
C ILE A 37 -8.00 -6.24 4.96
N LEU A 38 -6.97 -5.42 4.74
CA LEU A 38 -7.12 -4.15 4.00
C LEU A 38 -7.52 -4.37 2.54
N MET A 39 -7.04 -5.43 1.89
CA MET A 39 -7.39 -5.73 0.50
C MET A 39 -8.78 -6.34 0.33
N ARG A 40 -9.42 -6.83 1.41
CA ARG A 40 -10.65 -7.63 1.32
C ARG A 40 -11.76 -6.94 0.55
N LEU A 41 -12.08 -5.69 0.90
CA LEU A 41 -13.17 -4.94 0.27
C LEU A 41 -12.85 -4.60 -1.20
N VAL A 42 -11.61 -4.23 -1.50
CA VAL A 42 -11.19 -3.91 -2.87
C VAL A 42 -11.24 -5.14 -3.77
N ARG A 43 -10.93 -6.32 -3.21
CA ARG A 43 -10.96 -7.59 -3.94
C ARG A 43 -12.35 -8.10 -4.30
N GLU A 44 -13.40 -7.54 -3.73
CA GLU A 44 -14.78 -7.82 -4.16
C GLU A 44 -15.01 -7.36 -5.61
N HIS A 45 -14.36 -6.26 -6.01
CA HIS A 45 -14.50 -5.65 -7.33
C HIS A 45 -13.25 -5.86 -8.21
N CYS A 46 -12.07 -6.01 -7.59
CA CYS A 46 -10.80 -6.28 -8.26
C CYS A 46 -10.10 -7.52 -7.67
N PRO A 47 -10.49 -8.75 -8.04
CA PRO A 47 -9.94 -9.98 -7.44
C PRO A 47 -8.42 -10.12 -7.55
N SER A 48 -7.81 -9.51 -8.57
CA SER A 48 -6.37 -9.49 -8.82
C SER A 48 -5.59 -8.46 -7.97
N PHE A 49 -6.28 -7.62 -7.17
CA PHE A 49 -5.63 -6.60 -6.35
C PHE A 49 -4.56 -7.20 -5.42
N SER A 50 -3.33 -6.72 -5.56
CA SER A 50 -2.13 -7.27 -4.93
C SER A 50 -1.59 -6.38 -3.80
N VAL A 51 -0.61 -6.90 -3.05
CA VAL A 51 0.10 -6.12 -2.03
C VAL A 51 0.86 -4.93 -2.64
N ASN A 52 1.32 -5.04 -3.89
CA ASN A 52 1.91 -3.90 -4.60
C ASN A 52 0.89 -2.80 -4.85
N ASP A 53 -0.33 -3.16 -5.23
CA ASP A 53 -1.42 -2.21 -5.44
C ASP A 53 -1.82 -1.53 -4.12
N LEU A 54 -1.86 -2.30 -3.03
CA LEU A 54 -2.07 -1.75 -1.68
C LEU A 54 -0.99 -0.73 -1.31
N LYS A 55 0.28 -1.06 -1.57
CA LYS A 55 1.41 -0.15 -1.29
C LYS A 55 1.35 1.08 -2.18
N ALA A 56 0.99 0.94 -3.46
CA ALA A 56 0.79 2.06 -4.38
C ALA A 56 -0.30 3.00 -3.88
N HIS A 57 -1.44 2.46 -3.43
CA HIS A 57 -2.55 3.23 -2.89
C HIS A 57 -2.12 4.11 -1.71
N PHE A 58 -1.47 3.54 -0.69
CA PHE A 58 -1.03 4.33 0.46
C PHE A 58 0.13 5.30 0.14
N ARG A 59 1.04 4.92 -0.77
CA ARG A 59 2.14 5.80 -1.18
C ARG A 59 1.63 6.99 -1.98
N GLY A 60 0.78 6.77 -2.97
CA GLY A 60 0.14 7.83 -3.76
C GLY A 60 -0.60 8.81 -2.84
N ARG A 61 -1.39 8.28 -1.89
CA ARG A 61 -2.08 9.10 -0.89
C ARG A 61 -1.11 9.96 -0.06
N LYS A 62 -0.04 9.36 0.46
CA LYS A 62 0.99 10.09 1.22
C LYS A 62 1.61 11.20 0.37
N TYR A 63 2.01 10.90 -0.86
CA TYR A 63 2.67 11.89 -1.73
C TYR A 63 1.77 13.08 -2.04
N VAL A 64 0.52 12.84 -2.42
CA VAL A 64 -0.44 13.91 -2.68
C VAL A 64 -0.63 14.76 -1.43
N LEU A 65 -0.84 14.14 -0.26
CA LEU A 65 -1.02 14.89 0.99
C LEU A 65 0.20 15.73 1.38
N GLU A 66 1.43 15.27 1.12
CA GLU A 66 2.63 16.09 1.33
C GLU A 66 2.73 17.24 0.32
N VAL A 67 2.34 17.01 -0.94
CA VAL A 67 2.34 18.05 -1.97
C VAL A 67 1.29 19.13 -1.69
N LEU A 68 0.10 18.75 -1.22
CA LEU A 68 -0.98 19.69 -0.88
C LEU A 68 -0.56 20.69 0.20
N LYS A 69 0.29 20.29 1.16
CA LYS A 69 0.82 21.19 2.20
C LYS A 69 1.70 22.31 1.63
N MET A 70 2.22 22.17 0.42
CA MET A 70 3.03 23.19 -0.24
C MET A 70 2.18 24.23 -0.99
N LEU A 71 0.86 24.00 -1.12
CA LEU A 71 -0.03 24.93 -1.78
C LEU A 71 -0.34 26.13 -0.87
N PRO A 72 -0.42 27.35 -1.43
CA PRO A 72 -0.80 28.54 -0.67
C PRO A 72 -2.26 28.49 -0.20
N GLU A 73 -3.12 27.76 -0.93
CA GLU A 73 -4.53 27.56 -0.63
C GLU A 73 -4.89 26.09 -0.88
N MET A 74 -5.73 25.52 -0.01
CA MET A 74 -6.18 24.14 -0.14
C MET A 74 -7.24 24.03 -1.24
N PRO A 75 -7.09 23.09 -2.19
CA PRO A 75 -8.12 22.84 -3.20
C PRO A 75 -9.43 22.35 -2.59
N GLU A 76 -10.49 22.39 -3.39
CA GLU A 76 -11.77 21.77 -3.04
C GLU A 76 -11.63 20.26 -2.79
N ALA A 77 -12.47 19.72 -1.90
CA ALA A 77 -12.37 18.33 -1.45
C ALA A 77 -12.49 17.30 -2.59
N ASN A 78 -13.34 17.55 -3.58
CA ASN A 78 -13.47 16.73 -4.78
C ASN A 78 -12.16 16.65 -5.59
N ILE A 79 -11.42 17.76 -5.71
CA ILE A 79 -10.13 17.79 -6.42
C ILE A 79 -9.09 17.00 -5.63
N ILE A 80 -9.10 17.13 -4.29
CA ILE A 80 -8.23 16.36 -3.42
C ILE A 80 -8.52 14.86 -3.57
N ASP A 81 -9.78 14.44 -3.51
CA ASP A 81 -10.16 13.03 -3.63
C ASP A 81 -9.76 12.46 -5.00
N GLN A 82 -9.99 13.19 -6.09
CA GLN A 82 -9.55 12.81 -7.43
C GLN A 82 -8.03 12.69 -7.53
N ALA A 83 -7.28 13.64 -6.97
CA ALA A 83 -5.83 13.60 -6.99
C ALA A 83 -5.29 12.39 -6.20
N LEU A 84 -5.89 12.08 -5.05
CA LEU A 84 -5.53 10.92 -4.23
C LEU A 84 -5.78 9.61 -4.98
N GLU A 85 -6.94 9.49 -5.64
CA GLU A 85 -7.30 8.32 -6.45
C GLU A 85 -6.38 8.16 -7.67
N GLN A 86 -6.15 9.24 -8.43
CA GLN A 86 -5.25 9.20 -9.59
C GLN A 86 -3.84 8.80 -9.18
N ALA A 87 -3.28 9.41 -8.13
CA ALA A 87 -1.95 9.09 -7.65
C ALA A 87 -1.84 7.65 -7.13
N ALA A 88 -2.89 7.15 -6.46
CA ALA A 88 -2.97 5.74 -6.08
C ALA A 88 -2.94 4.82 -7.30
N ASN A 89 -3.67 5.16 -8.36
CA ASN A 89 -3.79 4.36 -9.58
C ASN A 89 -2.50 4.35 -10.44
N LEU A 90 -1.69 5.41 -10.42
CA LEU A 90 -0.42 5.48 -11.17
C LEU A 90 0.55 4.34 -10.83
N GLY A 91 0.59 3.91 -9.57
CA GLY A 91 1.48 2.83 -9.12
C GLY A 91 0.85 1.45 -9.14
N ARG A 92 -0.44 1.32 -9.50
CA ARG A 92 -1.15 0.04 -9.51
C ARG A 92 -0.83 -0.75 -10.77
N ILE A 93 -0.64 -2.05 -10.57
CA ILE A 93 -0.46 -3.06 -11.61
C ILE A 93 -1.81 -3.69 -11.94
N ASN A 94 -2.63 -3.99 -10.93
CA ASN A 94 -3.93 -4.62 -11.10
C ASN A 94 -5.04 -3.57 -10.95
N GLN A 95 -5.58 -3.17 -12.10
CA GLN A 95 -6.73 -2.28 -12.19
C GLN A 95 -7.98 -3.10 -12.45
N GLU A 96 -9.15 -2.56 -12.09
CA GLU A 96 -10.40 -3.15 -12.54
C GLU A 96 -10.41 -3.17 -14.07
N LEU A 97 -10.90 -4.25 -14.66
CA LEU A 97 -11.23 -4.24 -16.08
C LEU A 97 -12.32 -3.19 -16.26
N SER A 98 -11.95 -2.00 -16.72
CA SER A 98 -12.91 -1.09 -17.34
C SER A 98 -13.66 -1.91 -18.37
N ALA A 99 -14.99 -1.96 -18.25
CA ALA A 99 -15.84 -2.51 -19.29
C ALA A 99 -15.52 -1.75 -20.58
N ALA A 100 -14.73 -2.39 -21.45
CA ALA A 100 -14.43 -1.91 -22.79
C ALA A 100 -15.68 -1.94 -23.66
#